data_AF-A0A428R4R2-F1
#
_entry.id   AF-A0A428R4R2-F1
#
_cell.length_a   1.000
_cell.length_b   1.000
_cell.length_c   1.000
_cell.angle_alpha   90.00
_cell.angle_beta   90.00
_cell.angle_gamma   90.00
#
_symmetry.space_group_name_H-M   'P 1'
#
loop_
_entity.id
_entity.type
_entity.pdbx_description
1 polymer ?
#
loop_
_entity_poly.entity_id
_entity_poly.type
_entity_poly.pdbx_seq_one_letter_code
_entity_poly.pdbx_strand_id
1 'polypeptide(L)'
;MEPVSTTDSSNELFHVTSESRRAALSFYRVHLPCRYEWFEDSESTGTLFLCPELDIVEIEIEQYRPKTSIPFANFAQDVWTHDPRRIGLVNLSIPTTRSFTNAFGELRKLHLAETTQSSLLRQVIRRLERVIFSQREYVWRMCYPVTFKPSGERSFKMNRSVPITSSITRFDRLRTDPRPVKEELEIMHIGHYLPHRGVRAWFKLLRRLRLEEDQLKIDYRFLLSHEPESTSTTFNREDANYWVQGEEKEWKKILRKKRKIYKERAREETPEELAKAPQPAMGFWLFPLESIGALPGVDKCHLPEPRGFYRSFLDMSKYSPELCLAQLP
;
A
#
# COMPACT_ATOMS: atom_id res chain seq x y z
N MET A 1 -15.04 -31.30 30.37
CA MET A 1 -13.79 -31.02 29.62
C MET A 1 -14.18 -30.06 28.52
N GLU A 2 -13.99 -28.77 28.76
CA GLU A 2 -14.27 -27.74 27.75
C GLU A 2 -13.23 -27.84 26.63
N PRO A 3 -13.64 -27.74 25.35
CA PRO A 3 -12.69 -27.70 24.26
C PRO A 3 -12.07 -26.29 24.20
N VAL A 4 -10.76 -26.23 24.44
CA VAL A 4 -9.93 -25.05 24.19
C VAL A 4 -9.93 -24.81 22.68
N SER A 5 -10.69 -23.81 22.23
CA SER A 5 -10.63 -23.31 20.86
C SER A 5 -9.35 -22.50 20.68
N THR A 6 -8.34 -23.09 20.04
CA THR A 6 -7.20 -22.38 19.47
C THR A 6 -7.69 -21.50 18.32
N THR A 7 -8.14 -20.29 18.67
CA THR A 7 -8.33 -19.18 17.76
C THR A 7 -7.03 -18.38 17.80
N ASP A 8 -6.11 -18.70 16.89
CA ASP A 8 -4.84 -17.98 16.78
C ASP A 8 -5.09 -16.66 16.05
N SER A 9 -5.70 -15.72 16.78
CA SER A 9 -5.72 -14.31 16.38
C SER A 9 -4.40 -13.71 16.82
N SER A 10 -3.65 -13.12 15.88
CA SER A 10 -2.28 -12.54 16.03
C SER A 10 -2.14 -11.39 17.05
N ASN A 11 -3.09 -11.22 17.96
CA ASN A 11 -3.03 -10.26 19.04
C ASN A 11 -2.98 -11.00 20.37
N GLU A 12 -1.78 -11.04 20.94
CA GLU A 12 -1.47 -11.61 22.26
C GLU A 12 -2.46 -11.15 23.34
N LEU A 13 -3.02 -9.94 23.20
CA LEU A 13 -4.02 -9.36 24.11
C LEU A 13 -5.31 -10.19 24.23
N PHE A 14 -5.63 -11.05 23.25
CA PHE A 14 -6.76 -11.97 23.35
C PHE A 14 -6.47 -13.21 24.23
N HIS A 15 -5.21 -13.43 24.64
CA HIS A 15 -4.78 -14.66 25.28
C HIS A 15 -4.20 -14.49 26.69
N VAL A 16 -3.99 -13.26 27.19
CA VAL A 16 -3.34 -13.02 28.50
C VAL A 16 -4.31 -13.12 29.68
N THR A 17 -5.28 -12.21 29.78
CA THR A 17 -6.26 -12.16 30.89
C THR A 17 -7.68 -11.91 30.37
N SER A 18 -8.68 -12.19 31.20
CA SER A 18 -10.08 -11.95 30.85
C SER A 18 -10.37 -10.46 30.61
N GLU A 19 -9.70 -9.58 31.35
CA GLU A 19 -9.78 -8.13 31.25
C GLU A 19 -9.12 -7.64 29.97
N SER A 20 -7.91 -8.12 29.66
CA SER A 20 -7.19 -7.80 28.42
C SER A 20 -7.99 -8.22 27.19
N ARG A 21 -8.51 -9.45 27.20
CA ARG A 21 -9.37 -9.97 26.12
C ARG A 21 -10.60 -9.08 25.94
N ARG A 22 -11.27 -8.71 27.03
CA ARG A 22 -12.47 -7.85 26.97
C ARG A 22 -12.16 -6.47 26.40
N ALA A 23 -11.03 -5.88 26.81
CA ALA A 23 -10.57 -4.59 26.28
C ALA A 23 -10.27 -4.68 24.78
N ALA A 24 -9.54 -5.72 24.34
CA ALA A 24 -9.21 -5.95 22.95
C ALA A 24 -10.45 -6.16 22.07
N LEU A 25 -11.42 -6.97 22.53
CA LEU A 25 -12.70 -7.20 21.84
C LEU A 25 -13.56 -5.93 21.78
N SER A 26 -13.48 -5.07 22.79
CA SER A 26 -14.19 -3.78 22.79
C SER A 26 -13.57 -2.79 21.80
N PHE A 27 -12.25 -2.84 21.62
CA PHE A 27 -11.53 -2.03 20.64
C PHE A 27 -11.77 -2.52 19.21
N TYR A 28 -11.52 -3.80 18.93
CA TYR A 28 -11.76 -4.44 17.64
C TYR A 28 -13.20 -4.95 17.51
N ARG A 29 -14.16 -4.05 17.67
CA ARG A 29 -15.58 -4.39 17.86
C ARG A 29 -16.28 -5.09 16.69
N VAL A 30 -15.71 -5.07 15.49
CA VAL A 30 -16.29 -5.79 14.34
C VAL A 30 -15.60 -7.14 14.24
N HIS A 31 -16.41 -8.20 14.31
CA HIS A 31 -15.94 -9.58 14.23
C HIS A 31 -16.62 -10.26 13.05
N LEU A 32 -15.84 -10.66 12.04
CA LEU A 32 -16.35 -11.35 10.85
C LEU A 32 -15.70 -12.73 10.72
N PRO A 33 -16.46 -13.80 10.52
CA PRO A 33 -15.88 -15.11 10.25
C PRO A 33 -15.09 -15.05 8.93
N CYS A 34 -13.87 -15.56 8.94
CA CYS A 34 -13.01 -15.58 7.76
C CYS A 34 -12.22 -16.88 7.67
N ARG A 35 -11.57 -17.08 6.53
CA ARG A 35 -10.53 -18.10 6.35
C ARG A 35 -9.20 -17.41 6.18
N TYR A 36 -8.22 -17.85 6.95
CA TYR A 36 -6.83 -17.45 6.75
C TYR A 36 -6.16 -18.47 5.86
N GLU A 37 -5.54 -17.97 4.80
CA GLU A 37 -4.70 -18.73 3.90
C GLU A 37 -3.25 -18.36 4.24
N TRP A 38 -2.52 -19.31 4.83
CA TRP A 38 -1.09 -19.19 5.10
C TRP A 38 -0.32 -19.91 4.02
N PHE A 39 0.95 -19.52 3.81
CA PHE A 39 1.86 -20.23 2.91
C PHE A 39 1.79 -21.74 3.20
N GLU A 40 1.60 -22.56 2.14
CA GLU A 40 1.42 -24.03 2.17
C GLU A 40 0.01 -24.55 2.48
N ASP A 41 -1.03 -24.04 1.78
CA ASP A 41 -2.37 -24.66 1.62
C ASP A 41 -3.14 -25.02 2.91
N SER A 42 -2.71 -24.53 4.08
CA SER A 42 -3.41 -24.73 5.34
C SER A 42 -4.49 -23.65 5.51
N GLU A 43 -5.69 -23.91 5.00
CA GLU A 43 -6.86 -23.10 5.33
C GLU A 43 -7.22 -23.28 6.81
N SER A 44 -7.13 -22.20 7.59
CA SER A 44 -7.65 -22.17 8.95
C SER A 44 -8.88 -21.27 9.03
N THR A 45 -9.92 -21.73 9.73
CA THR A 45 -11.07 -20.88 10.02
C THR A 45 -10.70 -19.95 11.18
N GLY A 46 -10.97 -18.66 11.01
CA GLY A 46 -10.66 -17.66 12.00
C GLY A 46 -11.71 -16.55 12.05
N THR A 47 -11.38 -15.49 12.78
CA THR A 47 -12.21 -14.29 12.89
C THR A 47 -11.36 -13.09 12.53
N LEU A 48 -11.84 -12.33 11.54
CA LEU A 48 -11.29 -11.03 11.20
C LEU A 48 -11.83 -10.01 12.21
N PHE A 49 -10.90 -9.45 12.98
CA PHE A 49 -11.14 -8.39 13.95
C PHE A 49 -10.85 -7.04 13.30
N LEU A 50 -11.80 -6.10 13.34
CA LEU A 50 -11.63 -4.76 12.79
C LEU A 50 -12.01 -3.67 13.79
N CYS A 51 -11.22 -2.60 13.78
CA CYS A 51 -11.49 -1.30 14.34
C CYS A 51 -11.74 -0.33 13.17
N PRO A 52 -13.01 -0.14 12.75
CA PRO A 52 -13.37 0.63 11.57
C PRO A 52 -12.66 1.98 11.36
N GLU A 53 -12.49 2.76 12.43
CA GLU A 53 -11.91 4.11 12.38
C GLU A 53 -10.40 4.11 12.07
N LEU A 54 -9.71 3.02 12.41
CA LEU A 54 -8.25 2.95 12.38
C LEU A 54 -7.72 1.99 11.31
N ASP A 55 -8.37 0.84 11.15
CA ASP A 55 -7.88 -0.20 10.25
C ASP A 55 -8.10 0.19 8.79
N ILE A 56 -7.06 0.04 7.98
CA ILE A 56 -7.09 0.23 6.53
C ILE A 56 -7.27 -1.14 5.89
N VAL A 57 -8.36 -1.32 5.14
CA VAL A 57 -8.62 -2.61 4.48
C VAL A 57 -8.30 -2.51 3.00
N GLU A 58 -7.44 -3.40 2.53
CA GLU A 58 -7.22 -3.65 1.11
C GLU A 58 -8.04 -4.86 0.68
N ILE A 59 -8.75 -4.75 -0.44
CA ILE A 59 -9.64 -5.81 -0.94
C ILE A 59 -9.20 -6.19 -2.34
N GLU A 60 -8.62 -7.38 -2.48
CA GLU A 60 -8.29 -7.98 -3.75
C GLU A 60 -9.33 -9.04 -4.14
N ILE A 61 -9.62 -9.15 -5.43
CA ILE A 61 -10.57 -10.14 -5.98
C ILE A 61 -9.78 -11.09 -6.86
N GLU A 62 -9.75 -12.36 -6.48
CA GLU A 62 -9.04 -13.41 -7.21
C GLU A 62 -9.53 -13.52 -8.66
N GLN A 63 -8.58 -13.52 -9.61
CA GLN A 63 -8.87 -13.31 -11.02
C GLN A 63 -9.47 -14.52 -11.74
N TYR A 64 -9.39 -15.70 -11.12
CA TYR A 64 -9.64 -16.99 -11.79
C TYR A 64 -10.97 -17.64 -11.44
N ARG A 65 -11.77 -17.05 -10.53
CA ARG A 65 -13.12 -17.58 -10.21
C ARG A 65 -14.20 -16.81 -10.97
N PRO A 66 -14.81 -17.38 -12.04
CA PRO A 66 -15.61 -16.61 -12.99
C PRO A 66 -17.04 -16.26 -12.54
N LYS A 67 -17.44 -16.42 -11.26
CA LYS A 67 -18.88 -16.53 -10.94
C LYS A 67 -19.47 -15.78 -9.75
N THR A 68 -18.73 -15.08 -8.89
CA THR A 68 -19.37 -14.42 -7.73
C THR A 68 -18.67 -13.14 -7.32
N SER A 69 -18.51 -12.27 -8.28
CA SER A 69 -17.96 -10.95 -8.04
C SER A 69 -19.03 -9.99 -7.53
N ILE A 70 -19.38 -10.19 -6.26
CA ILE A 70 -20.12 -9.24 -5.43
C ILE A 70 -19.36 -9.01 -4.10
N PRO A 71 -18.02 -8.83 -4.04
CA PRO A 71 -17.33 -9.01 -2.76
C PRO A 71 -17.23 -7.68 -1.98
N PHE A 72 -16.92 -6.57 -2.65
CA PHE A 72 -16.63 -5.29 -1.97
C PHE A 72 -17.84 -4.71 -1.24
N ALA A 73 -18.95 -4.49 -1.96
CA ALA A 73 -20.12 -3.84 -1.38
C ALA A 73 -20.77 -4.71 -0.29
N ASN A 74 -20.77 -6.04 -0.48
CA ASN A 74 -21.25 -6.99 0.52
C ASN A 74 -20.34 -7.01 1.74
N PHE A 75 -19.03 -7.12 1.56
CA PHE A 75 -18.08 -7.07 2.68
C PHE A 75 -18.24 -5.76 3.47
N ALA A 76 -18.29 -4.61 2.79
CA ALA A 76 -18.49 -3.33 3.47
C ALA A 76 -19.85 -3.24 4.17
N GLN A 77 -20.88 -3.90 3.63
CA GLN A 77 -22.19 -4.02 4.26
C GLN A 77 -22.16 -4.96 5.47
N ASP A 78 -21.39 -6.04 5.43
CA ASP A 78 -21.19 -6.97 6.55
C ASP A 78 -20.45 -6.28 7.68
N VAL A 79 -19.37 -5.54 7.39
CA VAL A 79 -18.65 -4.70 8.36
C VAL A 79 -19.63 -3.72 9.02
N TRP A 80 -20.46 -3.03 8.24
CA TRP A 80 -21.45 -2.09 8.78
C TRP A 80 -22.58 -2.78 9.58
N THR A 81 -22.94 -4.01 9.21
CA THR A 81 -23.98 -4.79 9.87
C THR A 81 -23.53 -5.28 11.24
N HIS A 82 -22.27 -5.69 11.32
CA HIS A 82 -21.65 -6.23 12.53
C HIS A 82 -20.97 -5.16 13.39
N ASP A 83 -20.91 -3.90 12.95
CA ASP A 83 -20.45 -2.78 13.76
C ASP A 83 -21.57 -2.26 14.67
N PRO A 84 -21.47 -2.41 16.01
CA PRO A 84 -22.46 -1.89 16.94
C PRO A 84 -22.64 -0.37 16.85
N ARG A 85 -21.61 0.35 16.37
CA ARG A 85 -21.62 1.81 16.20
C ARG A 85 -22.06 2.25 14.81
N ARG A 86 -22.30 1.30 13.89
CA ARG A 86 -22.77 1.56 12.51
C ARG A 86 -21.86 2.52 11.72
N ILE A 87 -20.57 2.56 12.03
CA ILE A 87 -19.56 3.30 11.27
C ILE A 87 -19.28 2.55 9.97
N GLY A 88 -19.02 1.24 10.07
CA GLY A 88 -18.74 0.39 8.90
C GLY A 88 -17.38 0.66 8.27
N LEU A 89 -17.13 0.17 7.06
CA LEU A 89 -15.84 0.38 6.40
C LEU A 89 -15.65 1.86 5.98
N VAL A 90 -14.66 2.55 6.57
CA VAL A 90 -14.36 3.96 6.26
C VAL A 90 -12.97 4.21 5.66
N ASN A 91 -12.00 3.31 5.85
CA ASN A 91 -10.65 3.41 5.30
C ASN A 91 -10.38 2.29 4.27
N LEU A 92 -10.32 2.66 2.98
CA LEU A 92 -10.11 1.71 1.88
C LEU A 92 -8.73 1.89 1.24
N SER A 93 -8.00 0.80 1.04
CA SER A 93 -6.83 0.75 0.16
C SER A 93 -7.20 0.07 -1.18
N ILE A 94 -6.73 0.66 -2.27
CA ILE A 94 -6.88 0.18 -3.64
C ILE A 94 -5.47 -0.07 -4.19
N PRO A 95 -5.07 -1.32 -4.42
CA PRO A 95 -3.72 -1.62 -4.86
C PRO A 95 -3.53 -1.26 -6.33
N THR A 96 -2.35 -0.77 -6.69
CA THR A 96 -1.98 -0.36 -8.06
C THR A 96 -1.07 -1.41 -8.69
N THR A 97 -1.57 -2.64 -8.81
CA THR A 97 -0.82 -3.79 -9.37
C THR A 97 -0.94 -3.90 -10.89
N ARG A 98 -0.15 -4.83 -11.47
CA ARG A 98 -0.21 -5.24 -12.88
C ARG A 98 -1.64 -5.53 -13.37
N SER A 99 -2.49 -6.02 -12.48
CA SER A 99 -3.90 -6.38 -12.74
C SER A 99 -4.76 -5.17 -13.09
N PHE A 100 -4.47 -4.00 -12.51
CA PHE A 100 -5.20 -2.75 -12.74
C PHE A 100 -4.77 -1.98 -14.01
N THR A 101 -3.89 -2.57 -14.83
CA THR A 101 -3.39 -1.92 -16.05
C THR A 101 -4.41 -1.83 -17.19
N ASN A 102 -5.49 -2.64 -17.15
CA ASN A 102 -6.65 -2.52 -18.03
C ASN A 102 -7.79 -1.76 -17.35
N ALA A 103 -7.78 -0.43 -17.46
CA ALA A 103 -8.71 0.49 -16.79
C ALA A 103 -10.22 0.23 -17.05
N PHE A 104 -10.58 -0.56 -18.08
CA PHE A 104 -11.97 -0.94 -18.39
C PHE A 104 -12.34 -2.37 -17.98
N GLY A 105 -11.38 -3.29 -17.82
CA GLY A 105 -11.62 -4.68 -17.39
C GLY A 105 -11.89 -4.81 -15.88
N GLU A 106 -11.50 -3.78 -15.11
CA GLU A 106 -11.19 -3.96 -13.70
C GLU A 106 -12.05 -3.13 -12.73
N LEU A 107 -12.61 -1.98 -13.16
CA LEU A 107 -13.88 -1.52 -12.57
C LEU A 107 -14.99 -2.55 -12.80
N ARG A 108 -14.84 -3.34 -13.87
CA ARG A 108 -15.64 -4.53 -14.06
C ARG A 108 -15.36 -5.56 -12.97
N LYS A 109 -14.17 -5.64 -12.34
CA LYS A 109 -13.88 -6.52 -11.18
C LYS A 109 -14.49 -6.06 -9.85
N LEU A 110 -14.63 -4.75 -9.61
CA LEU A 110 -15.55 -4.23 -8.58
C LEU A 110 -17.04 -4.51 -8.95
N HIS A 111 -17.32 -5.13 -10.11
CA HIS A 111 -18.61 -5.63 -10.60
C HIS A 111 -19.80 -4.71 -10.34
N LEU A 112 -19.60 -3.50 -10.84
CA LEU A 112 -20.46 -2.32 -10.71
C LEU A 112 -21.64 -2.34 -11.69
N ALA A 113 -21.97 -3.50 -12.25
CA ALA A 113 -22.83 -3.61 -13.43
C ALA A 113 -24.32 -3.84 -13.10
N GLU A 114 -24.69 -4.14 -11.86
CA GLU A 114 -26.09 -4.31 -11.48
C GLU A 114 -26.70 -3.02 -10.91
N THR A 115 -27.86 -2.65 -11.46
CA THR A 115 -28.66 -1.48 -11.07
C THR A 115 -29.05 -1.50 -9.59
N THR A 116 -29.31 -2.67 -9.01
CA THR A 116 -29.65 -2.84 -7.59
C THR A 116 -28.45 -2.54 -6.67
N GLN A 117 -27.24 -2.95 -7.07
CA GLN A 117 -26.01 -2.73 -6.30
C GLN A 117 -25.48 -1.29 -6.38
N SER A 118 -25.91 -0.53 -7.39
CA SER A 118 -25.58 0.89 -7.48
C SER A 118 -26.03 1.66 -6.24
N SER A 119 -27.14 1.25 -5.60
CA SER A 119 -27.64 1.88 -4.37
C SER A 119 -26.76 1.54 -3.16
N LEU A 120 -26.49 0.26 -2.92
CA LEU A 120 -25.64 -0.22 -1.83
C LEU A 120 -24.23 0.35 -1.93
N LEU A 121 -23.65 0.31 -3.12
CA LEU A 121 -22.33 0.85 -3.36
C LEU A 121 -22.27 2.36 -3.14
N ARG A 122 -23.29 3.12 -3.56
CA ARG A 122 -23.37 4.56 -3.26
C ARG A 122 -23.39 4.80 -1.75
N GLN A 123 -24.09 3.98 -0.98
CA GLN A 123 -24.10 4.06 0.48
C GLN A 123 -22.72 3.75 1.06
N VAL A 124 -22.07 2.68 0.59
CA VAL A 124 -20.71 2.31 1.00
C VAL A 124 -19.72 3.46 0.72
N ILE A 125 -19.69 3.98 -0.51
CA ILE A 125 -18.76 5.06 -0.89
C ILE A 125 -19.01 6.33 -0.07
N ARG A 126 -20.27 6.67 0.22
CA ARG A 126 -20.60 7.84 1.05
C ARG A 126 -20.13 7.71 2.51
N ARG A 127 -19.88 6.50 3.00
CA ARG A 127 -19.31 6.28 4.33
C ARG A 127 -17.79 6.37 4.34
N LEU A 128 -17.12 6.24 3.19
CA LEU A 128 -15.66 6.29 3.14
C LEU A 128 -15.18 7.66 3.63
N GLU A 129 -14.21 7.63 4.53
CA GLU A 129 -13.48 8.80 5.01
C GLU A 129 -12.10 8.87 4.34
N ARG A 130 -11.52 7.73 3.95
CA ARG A 130 -10.20 7.67 3.33
C ARG A 130 -10.15 6.63 2.22
N VAL A 131 -9.53 7.03 1.10
CA VAL A 131 -9.19 6.13 -0.01
C VAL A 131 -7.71 6.28 -0.34
N ILE A 132 -6.99 5.17 -0.27
CA ILE A 132 -5.54 5.09 -0.44
C ILE A 132 -5.24 4.31 -1.71
N PHE A 133 -4.52 4.91 -2.66
CA PHE A 133 -4.00 4.20 -3.83
C PHE A 133 -2.63 3.64 -3.50
N SER A 134 -2.50 2.32 -3.47
CA SER A 134 -1.36 1.62 -2.87
C SER A 134 -0.42 1.04 -3.91
N GLN A 135 0.76 1.65 -4.02
CA GLN A 135 1.85 1.17 -4.86
C GLN A 135 2.95 0.55 -4.02
N ARG A 136 3.09 -0.78 -4.11
CA ARG A 136 4.11 -1.54 -3.40
C ARG A 136 5.05 -2.30 -4.35
N GLU A 137 4.46 -2.86 -5.41
CA GLU A 137 5.20 -3.60 -6.42
C GLU A 137 6.08 -2.69 -7.29
N TYR A 138 7.22 -3.21 -7.75
CA TYR A 138 8.08 -2.54 -8.73
C TYR A 138 8.57 -1.14 -8.33
N VAL A 139 8.46 -0.76 -7.06
CA VAL A 139 9.07 0.47 -6.55
C VAL A 139 10.56 0.20 -6.38
N TRP A 140 11.35 0.59 -7.37
CA TRP A 140 12.77 0.26 -7.41
C TRP A 140 13.57 1.06 -6.39
N ARG A 141 14.13 0.33 -5.42
CA ARG A 141 15.18 0.84 -4.52
C ARG A 141 16.59 0.63 -5.10
N MET A 142 16.76 -0.39 -5.94
CA MET A 142 18.02 -0.70 -6.61
C MET A 142 18.01 -0.09 -8.02
N CYS A 143 19.01 0.75 -8.35
CA CYS A 143 19.16 1.49 -9.62
C CYS A 143 18.40 2.83 -9.72
N TYR A 144 18.54 3.68 -8.71
CA TYR A 144 18.06 5.06 -8.75
C TYR A 144 19.05 5.96 -9.54
N PRO A 145 18.62 6.69 -10.58
CA PRO A 145 19.50 7.56 -11.35
C PRO A 145 19.93 8.77 -10.50
N VAL A 146 21.24 8.98 -10.32
CA VAL A 146 21.79 10.08 -9.51
C VAL A 146 21.91 11.38 -10.31
N THR A 147 22.32 11.30 -11.57
CA THR A 147 22.40 12.46 -12.48
C THR A 147 22.19 12.01 -13.92
N PHE A 148 21.41 12.78 -14.69
CA PHE A 148 21.38 12.67 -16.14
C PHE A 148 22.29 13.75 -16.73
N LYS A 149 23.56 13.42 -16.98
CA LYS A 149 24.45 14.35 -17.69
C LYS A 149 24.16 14.27 -19.20
N PRO A 150 24.15 15.40 -19.93
CA PRO A 150 23.97 15.41 -21.39
C PRO A 150 24.94 14.50 -22.15
N SER A 151 26.08 14.13 -21.53
CA SER A 151 27.10 13.23 -22.08
C SER A 151 26.71 11.75 -22.15
N GLY A 152 25.48 11.36 -21.77
CA GLY A 152 25.06 9.96 -21.76
C GLY A 152 25.63 9.15 -20.59
N GLU A 153 26.34 9.79 -19.66
CA GLU A 153 26.81 9.16 -18.42
C GLU A 153 25.64 8.95 -17.45
N ARG A 154 25.34 7.68 -17.13
CA ARG A 154 24.37 7.28 -16.09
C ARG A 154 25.12 6.85 -14.84
N SER A 155 24.80 7.51 -13.73
CA SER A 155 25.23 7.12 -12.38
C SER A 155 24.02 6.57 -11.61
N PHE A 156 24.23 5.46 -10.90
CA PHE A 156 23.18 4.79 -10.14
C PHE A 156 23.57 4.73 -8.66
N LYS A 157 22.62 5.02 -7.77
CA LYS A 157 22.70 4.74 -6.33
C LYS A 157 21.52 3.88 -5.89
N MET A 158 21.59 3.38 -4.67
CA MET A 158 20.45 2.76 -4.01
C MET A 158 19.57 3.85 -3.40
N ASN A 159 18.25 3.80 -3.62
CA ASN A 159 17.32 4.65 -2.90
C ASN A 159 16.98 3.98 -1.55
N ARG A 160 17.70 4.40 -0.51
CA ARG A 160 17.55 3.88 0.86
C ARG A 160 16.36 4.50 1.60
N SER A 161 15.82 5.61 1.08
CA SER A 161 14.74 6.38 1.69
C SER A 161 13.39 5.67 1.63
N VAL A 162 13.08 4.98 0.54
CA VAL A 162 11.78 4.29 0.36
C VAL A 162 11.59 3.22 1.45
N PRO A 163 10.47 3.25 2.21
CA PRO A 163 10.14 2.22 3.18
C PRO A 163 9.90 0.86 2.54
N ILE A 164 10.13 -0.21 3.29
CA ILE A 164 9.99 -1.60 2.84
C ILE A 164 8.73 -2.20 3.46
N THR A 165 7.87 -2.81 2.65
CA THR A 165 6.66 -3.48 3.13
C THR A 165 7.03 -4.62 4.10
N SER A 166 6.39 -4.65 5.27
CA SER A 166 6.46 -5.77 6.22
C SER A 166 5.14 -6.53 6.29
N SER A 167 5.18 -7.75 6.80
CA SER A 167 3.96 -8.54 7.08
C SER A 167 3.24 -8.12 8.36
N ILE A 168 3.84 -7.20 9.12
CA ILE A 168 3.24 -6.62 10.32
C ILE A 168 2.19 -5.59 9.95
N THR A 169 0.98 -5.77 10.48
CA THR A 169 -0.18 -4.92 10.22
C THR A 169 -0.32 -3.75 11.20
N ARG A 170 0.47 -3.74 12.28
CA ARG A 170 0.51 -2.65 13.27
C ARG A 170 1.61 -1.65 12.93
N PHE A 171 1.27 -0.37 12.94
CA PHE A 171 2.22 0.68 12.64
C PHE A 171 1.89 1.98 13.38
N ASP A 172 2.93 2.76 13.65
CA ASP A 172 2.81 4.13 14.12
C ASP A 172 2.80 5.10 12.94
N ARG A 173 1.90 6.08 12.98
CA ARG A 173 1.78 7.10 11.94
C ARG A 173 2.49 8.37 12.36
N LEU A 174 3.67 8.62 11.80
CA LEU A 174 4.40 9.86 11.98
C LEU A 174 3.93 10.89 10.95
N ARG A 175 3.65 12.12 11.40
CA ARG A 175 3.19 13.23 10.54
C ARG A 175 4.15 13.55 9.39
N THR A 176 5.44 13.27 9.60
CA THR A 176 6.49 13.50 8.61
C THR A 176 7.58 12.45 8.82
N ASP A 177 8.17 11.97 7.73
CA ASP A 177 9.36 11.12 7.82
C ASP A 177 10.53 11.91 8.44
N PRO A 178 11.05 11.49 9.61
CA PRO A 178 12.14 12.19 10.28
C PRO A 178 13.51 11.94 9.63
N ARG A 179 13.63 11.00 8.67
CA ARG A 179 14.89 10.65 8.01
C ARG A 179 15.27 11.70 6.96
N PRO A 180 16.55 11.83 6.58
CA PRO A 180 16.99 12.80 5.58
C PRO A 180 16.66 12.35 4.15
N VAL A 181 15.37 12.42 3.77
CA VAL A 181 14.83 11.84 2.52
C VAL A 181 14.59 12.86 1.40
N LYS A 182 14.85 14.15 1.66
CA LYS A 182 14.46 15.26 0.79
C LYS A 182 15.07 15.15 -0.61
N GLU A 183 16.35 14.81 -0.70
CA GLU A 183 17.06 14.66 -1.99
C GLU A 183 16.48 13.51 -2.82
N GLU A 184 16.10 12.39 -2.18
CA GLU A 184 15.46 11.27 -2.86
C GLU A 184 14.01 11.55 -3.30
N LEU A 185 13.35 12.55 -2.71
CA LEU A 185 12.00 12.94 -3.14
C LEU A 185 12.00 13.75 -4.45
N GLU A 186 13.13 14.38 -4.83
CA GLU A 186 13.22 15.17 -6.07
C GLU A 186 13.11 14.31 -7.35
N ILE A 187 13.44 13.02 -7.28
CA ILE A 187 13.44 12.12 -8.44
C ILE A 187 12.86 10.74 -8.04
N MET A 188 11.69 10.71 -7.40
CA MET A 188 11.12 9.49 -6.85
C MET A 188 10.62 8.52 -7.93
N HIS A 189 11.09 7.27 -7.91
CA HIS A 189 10.52 6.21 -8.74
C HIS A 189 9.28 5.60 -8.10
N ILE A 190 8.10 5.87 -8.65
CA ILE A 190 6.81 5.45 -8.12
C ILE A 190 6.28 4.14 -8.73
N GLY A 191 7.14 3.31 -9.32
CA GLY A 191 6.76 2.01 -9.88
C GLY A 191 6.45 2.00 -11.38
N HIS A 192 6.54 0.83 -12.00
CA HIS A 192 6.29 0.64 -13.45
C HIS A 192 4.81 0.81 -13.82
N TYR A 193 3.92 0.56 -12.86
CA TYR A 193 2.48 0.72 -13.02
C TYR A 193 2.06 2.06 -12.44
N LEU A 194 1.58 2.94 -13.31
CA LEU A 194 1.24 4.29 -12.88
C LEU A 194 -0.06 4.29 -12.07
N PRO A 195 -0.06 4.85 -10.83
CA PRO A 195 -1.26 4.91 -9.98
C PRO A 195 -2.38 5.72 -10.63
N HIS A 196 -2.02 6.61 -11.56
CA HIS A 196 -2.91 7.40 -12.41
C HIS A 196 -4.07 6.60 -13.02
N ARG A 197 -3.83 5.34 -13.39
CA ARG A 197 -4.89 4.49 -13.97
C ARG A 197 -5.93 4.10 -12.93
N GLY A 198 -5.50 3.71 -11.74
CA GLY A 198 -6.39 3.39 -10.60
C GLY A 198 -7.16 4.62 -10.13
N VAL A 199 -6.48 5.77 -10.02
CA VAL A 199 -7.12 7.05 -9.72
C VAL A 199 -8.18 7.39 -10.76
N ARG A 200 -7.82 7.38 -12.05
CA ARG A 200 -8.76 7.65 -13.14
C ARG A 200 -9.96 6.72 -13.12
N ALA A 201 -9.72 5.43 -12.85
CA ALA A 201 -10.77 4.43 -12.74
C ALA A 201 -11.74 4.78 -11.60
N TRP A 202 -11.21 5.07 -10.41
CA TRP A 202 -12.00 5.47 -9.25
C TRP A 202 -12.87 6.72 -9.53
N PHE A 203 -12.31 7.79 -10.08
CA PHE A 203 -13.10 8.99 -10.33
C PHE A 203 -14.15 8.80 -11.44
N LYS A 204 -13.87 7.94 -12.43
CA LYS A 204 -14.89 7.50 -13.41
C LYS A 204 -16.02 6.71 -12.75
N LEU A 205 -15.74 5.96 -11.69
CA LEU A 205 -16.77 5.28 -10.89
C LEU A 205 -17.70 6.30 -10.25
N LEU A 206 -17.14 7.25 -9.51
CA LEU A 206 -17.91 8.27 -8.81
C LEU A 206 -18.85 9.01 -9.77
N ARG A 207 -18.32 9.43 -10.93
CA ARG A 207 -19.10 10.07 -12.00
C ARG A 207 -20.24 9.17 -12.51
N ARG A 208 -19.99 7.89 -12.75
CA ARG A 208 -21.04 6.93 -13.17
C ARG A 208 -22.12 6.74 -12.10
N LEU A 209 -21.73 6.76 -10.84
CA LEU A 209 -22.64 6.68 -9.70
C LEU A 209 -23.31 8.02 -9.37
N ARG A 210 -23.00 9.10 -10.10
CA ARG A 210 -23.49 10.45 -9.82
C ARG A 210 -23.18 10.87 -8.38
N LEU A 211 -21.96 10.56 -7.95
CA LEU A 211 -21.38 11.04 -6.70
C LEU A 211 -20.37 12.12 -7.07
N GLU A 212 -20.68 13.35 -6.70
CA GLU A 212 -19.79 14.48 -6.94
C GLU A 212 -18.72 14.56 -5.83
N GLU A 213 -17.51 14.97 -6.19
CA GLU A 213 -16.37 14.99 -5.26
C GLU A 213 -16.58 16.00 -4.12
N ASP A 214 -17.24 17.12 -4.38
CA ASP A 214 -17.57 18.16 -3.38
C ASP A 214 -18.55 17.66 -2.30
N GLN A 215 -19.38 16.66 -2.63
CA GLN A 215 -20.30 16.01 -1.70
C GLN A 215 -19.60 14.95 -0.83
N LEU A 216 -18.46 14.44 -1.28
CA LEU A 216 -17.71 13.38 -0.62
C LEU A 216 -16.55 13.96 0.16
N LYS A 217 -16.59 13.86 1.49
CA LYS A 217 -15.49 14.29 2.38
C LYS A 217 -14.41 13.20 2.49
N ILE A 218 -13.93 12.70 1.36
CA ILE A 218 -12.93 11.62 1.30
C ILE A 218 -11.51 12.20 1.27
N ASP A 219 -10.67 11.77 2.21
CA ASP A 219 -9.23 11.97 2.23
C ASP A 219 -8.56 11.01 1.23
N TYR A 220 -8.15 11.53 0.07
CA TYR A 220 -7.45 10.74 -0.94
C TYR A 220 -5.94 10.75 -0.71
N ARG A 221 -5.34 9.56 -0.61
CA ARG A 221 -3.91 9.39 -0.35
C ARG A 221 -3.25 8.46 -1.36
N PHE A 222 -1.94 8.59 -1.48
CA PHE A 222 -1.08 7.70 -2.25
C PHE A 222 -0.10 7.00 -1.32
N LEU A 223 -0.17 5.67 -1.24
CA LEU A 223 0.75 4.85 -0.47
C LEU A 223 1.89 4.39 -1.37
N LEU A 224 3.12 4.56 -0.88
CA LEU A 224 4.32 4.09 -1.55
C LEU A 224 5.19 3.27 -0.59
N SER A 225 5.51 2.05 -0.98
CA SER A 225 6.51 1.21 -0.33
C SER A 225 7.21 0.32 -1.34
N HIS A 226 8.31 -0.29 -0.94
CA HIS A 226 8.96 -1.34 -1.70
C HIS A 226 8.55 -2.71 -1.16
N GLU A 227 7.85 -3.48 -1.98
CA GLU A 227 7.56 -4.88 -1.68
C GLU A 227 8.50 -5.81 -2.48
N PRO A 228 9.27 -6.67 -1.79
CA PRO A 228 10.09 -7.67 -2.45
C PRO A 228 9.24 -8.72 -3.18
N GLU A 229 9.73 -9.25 -4.31
CA GLU A 229 9.01 -10.24 -5.14
C GLU A 229 8.75 -11.57 -4.42
N SER A 230 9.55 -11.93 -3.41
CA SER A 230 9.24 -13.01 -2.48
C SER A 230 8.39 -12.41 -1.36
N THR A 231 7.16 -12.90 -1.23
CA THR A 231 6.21 -12.54 -0.17
C THR A 231 6.90 -12.29 1.16
N SER A 232 6.64 -11.11 1.74
CA SER A 232 7.42 -10.55 2.84
C SER A 232 7.52 -11.53 4.02
N THR A 233 8.73 -12.04 4.27
CA THR A 233 9.01 -12.88 5.45
C THR A 233 9.41 -12.03 6.66
N THR A 234 9.07 -10.73 6.66
CA THR A 234 9.48 -9.80 7.72
C THR A 234 8.40 -9.70 8.79
N PHE A 235 8.53 -10.53 9.82
CA PHE A 235 7.61 -10.58 10.96
C PHE A 235 8.21 -9.95 12.22
N ASN A 236 9.54 -9.86 12.30
CA ASN A 236 10.24 -9.31 13.47
C ASN A 236 11.49 -8.52 13.06
N ARG A 237 12.20 -7.99 14.06
CA ARG A 237 13.45 -7.25 13.84
C ARG A 237 14.58 -8.09 13.24
N GLU A 238 14.67 -9.38 13.56
CA GLU A 238 15.70 -10.28 13.02
C GLU A 238 15.49 -10.52 11.53
N ASP A 239 14.25 -10.81 11.12
CA ASP A 239 13.87 -10.97 9.72
C ASP A 239 14.16 -9.69 8.92
N ALA A 240 13.85 -8.54 9.52
CA ALA A 240 14.09 -7.24 8.91
C ALA A 240 15.58 -7.00 8.66
N ASN A 241 16.42 -7.31 9.66
CA ASN A 241 17.87 -7.22 9.54
C ASN A 241 18.42 -8.19 8.49
N TYR A 242 17.92 -9.43 8.47
CA TYR A 242 18.31 -10.43 7.48
C TYR A 242 17.99 -9.95 6.06
N TRP A 243 16.79 -9.42 5.85
CA TRP A 243 16.36 -8.88 4.57
C TRP A 243 17.24 -7.72 4.10
N VAL A 244 17.49 -6.73 4.97
CA VAL A 244 18.34 -5.57 4.66
C VAL A 244 19.77 -5.98 4.28
N GLN A 245 20.34 -6.96 4.99
CA GLN A 245 21.65 -7.50 4.63
C GLN A 245 21.64 -8.24 3.28
N GLY A 246 20.55 -8.96 2.99
CA GLY A 246 20.33 -9.62 1.71
C GLY A 246 20.27 -8.62 0.55
N GLU A 247 19.51 -7.54 0.73
CA GLU A 247 19.39 -6.44 -0.23
C GLU A 247 20.74 -5.79 -0.51
N GLU A 248 21.53 -5.50 0.52
CA GLU A 248 22.87 -4.91 0.37
C GLU A 248 23.82 -5.84 -0.40
N LYS A 249 23.75 -7.17 -0.16
CA LYS A 249 24.51 -8.16 -0.92
C LYS A 249 24.09 -8.19 -2.39
N GLU A 250 22.79 -8.14 -2.66
CA GLU A 250 22.27 -8.16 -4.02
C GLU A 250 22.62 -6.88 -4.79
N TRP A 251 22.52 -5.72 -4.15
CA TRP A 251 22.96 -4.44 -4.69
C TRP A 251 24.44 -4.49 -5.12
N LYS A 252 25.33 -5.04 -4.28
CA LYS A 252 26.75 -5.23 -4.63
C LYS A 252 26.95 -6.13 -5.85
N LYS A 253 26.13 -7.17 -6.04
CA LYS A 253 26.16 -8.00 -7.25
C LYS A 253 25.71 -7.23 -8.49
N ILE A 254 24.61 -6.47 -8.38
CA ILE A 254 24.09 -5.62 -9.47
C ILE A 254 25.15 -4.60 -9.88
N LEU A 255 25.76 -3.89 -8.93
CA LEU A 255 26.85 -2.94 -9.17
C LEU A 255 28.00 -3.57 -9.94
N ARG A 256 28.48 -4.75 -9.51
CA ARG A 256 29.55 -5.49 -10.20
C ARG A 256 29.15 -5.87 -11.62
N LYS A 257 27.93 -6.34 -11.83
CA LYS A 257 27.39 -6.70 -13.16
C LYS A 257 27.30 -5.48 -14.06
N LYS A 258 26.77 -4.36 -13.56
CA LYS A 258 26.62 -3.11 -14.29
C LYS A 258 27.95 -2.51 -14.74
N ARG A 259 28.96 -2.49 -13.85
CA ARG A 259 30.32 -2.07 -14.18
C ARG A 259 30.95 -2.91 -15.29
N LYS A 260 30.78 -4.24 -15.23
CA LYS A 260 31.32 -5.17 -16.23
C LYS A 260 30.63 -5.04 -17.59
N ILE A 261 29.30 -5.00 -17.61
CA ILE A 261 28.51 -5.08 -18.85
C ILE A 261 28.42 -3.73 -19.55
N TYR A 262 28.11 -2.66 -18.81
CA TYR A 262 27.73 -1.39 -19.44
C TYR A 262 28.82 -0.32 -19.38
N LYS A 263 29.97 -0.61 -18.73
CA LYS A 263 30.97 0.40 -18.34
C LYS A 263 30.33 1.63 -17.65
N GLU A 264 29.11 1.45 -17.12
CA GLU A 264 28.34 2.47 -16.41
C GLU A 264 29.09 2.82 -15.13
N ARG A 265 29.13 4.11 -14.78
CA ARG A 265 29.67 4.60 -13.49
C ARG A 265 28.66 4.31 -12.38
N ALA A 266 28.40 3.03 -12.16
CA ALA A 266 27.68 2.57 -10.99
C ALA A 266 28.55 2.89 -9.78
N ARG A 267 28.17 3.94 -9.04
CA ARG A 267 28.95 4.53 -7.95
C ARG A 267 28.63 3.76 -6.68
N GLU A 268 29.65 3.27 -6.01
CA GLU A 268 29.51 2.84 -4.62
C GLU A 268 29.44 4.10 -3.76
N GLU A 269 28.46 4.14 -2.86
CA GLU A 269 28.35 5.17 -1.84
C GLU A 269 29.58 5.07 -0.92
N THR A 270 30.19 6.22 -0.59
CA THR A 270 31.32 6.22 0.34
C THR A 270 30.83 5.94 1.77
N PRO A 271 31.70 5.51 2.70
CA PRO A 271 31.32 5.33 4.10
C PRO A 271 30.67 6.57 4.73
N GLU A 272 31.14 7.77 4.35
CA GLU A 272 30.57 9.04 4.82
C GLU A 272 29.17 9.31 4.24
N GLU A 273 28.93 8.91 2.99
CA GLU A 273 27.59 8.97 2.37
C GLU A 273 26.64 7.98 3.04
N LEU A 274 27.09 6.75 3.29
CA LEU A 274 26.30 5.73 3.99
C LEU A 274 25.99 6.14 5.44
N ALA A 275 26.91 6.81 6.12
CA ALA A 275 26.68 7.32 7.48
C ALA A 275 25.60 8.42 7.54
N LYS A 276 25.40 9.16 6.44
CA LYS A 276 24.36 10.20 6.32
C LYS A 276 23.08 9.70 5.67
N ALA A 277 23.13 8.54 5.01
CA ALA A 277 22.01 7.99 4.29
C ALA A 277 20.85 7.62 5.24
N PRO A 278 19.59 7.74 4.79
CA PRO A 278 18.44 7.27 5.54
C PRO A 278 18.58 5.79 5.91
N GLN A 279 18.37 5.49 7.19
CA GLN A 279 18.27 4.11 7.64
C GLN A 279 17.01 3.46 7.05
N PRO A 280 17.05 2.15 6.73
CA PRO A 280 15.87 1.42 6.28
C PRO A 280 14.72 1.55 7.30
N ALA A 281 13.50 1.73 6.79
CA ALA A 281 12.30 1.72 7.60
C ALA A 281 11.36 0.62 7.07
N MET A 282 10.83 -0.20 7.98
CA MET A 282 9.77 -1.15 7.65
C MET A 282 8.41 -0.45 7.76
N GLY A 283 7.58 -0.55 6.74
CA GLY A 283 6.31 0.15 6.63
C GLY A 283 6.12 0.79 5.26
N PHE A 284 5.49 1.96 5.23
CA PHE A 284 5.13 2.65 3.99
C PHE A 284 5.04 4.17 4.18
N TRP A 285 5.17 4.90 3.08
CA TRP A 285 4.84 6.32 3.04
C TRP A 285 3.39 6.55 2.66
N LEU A 286 2.79 7.59 3.23
CA LEU A 286 1.53 8.16 2.75
C LEU A 286 1.77 9.58 2.26
N PHE A 287 1.45 9.80 1.00
CA PHE A 287 1.46 11.10 0.35
C PHE A 287 0.04 11.63 0.14
N PRO A 288 -0.13 12.96 0.09
CA PRO A 288 -1.34 13.55 -0.51
C PRO A 288 -1.46 13.13 -1.98
N LEU A 289 -2.67 12.91 -2.50
CA LEU A 289 -2.85 12.46 -3.89
C LEU A 289 -2.28 13.46 -4.92
N GLU A 290 -2.19 14.73 -4.55
CA GLU A 290 -1.57 15.82 -5.28
C GLU A 290 -0.10 15.55 -5.65
N SER A 291 0.59 14.70 -4.90
CA SER A 291 1.99 14.33 -5.16
C SER A 291 2.20 13.60 -6.49
N ILE A 292 1.13 13.03 -7.06
CA ILE A 292 1.14 12.39 -8.38
C ILE A 292 0.39 13.22 -9.43
N GLY A 293 0.20 14.52 -9.19
CA GLY A 293 -0.41 15.44 -10.15
C GLY A 293 -1.93 15.55 -10.10
N ALA A 294 -2.60 14.89 -9.15
CA ALA A 294 -4.05 14.97 -8.96
C ALA A 294 -4.47 16.21 -8.15
N LEU A 295 -4.04 17.39 -8.59
CA LEU A 295 -4.28 18.67 -7.91
C LEU A 295 -5.77 19.02 -7.81
N PRO A 296 -6.18 19.83 -6.82
CA PRO A 296 -7.53 20.39 -6.77
C PRO A 296 -7.90 21.09 -8.09
N GLY A 297 -9.13 20.84 -8.58
CA GLY A 297 -9.63 21.41 -9.84
C GLY A 297 -9.18 20.67 -11.11
N VAL A 298 -8.25 19.70 -11.04
CA VAL A 298 -7.91 18.84 -12.17
C VAL A 298 -9.00 17.78 -12.35
N ASP A 299 -9.44 17.55 -13.60
CA ASP A 299 -10.31 16.41 -13.89
C ASP A 299 -9.53 15.10 -13.77
N LYS A 300 -9.65 14.46 -12.61
CA LYS A 300 -9.01 13.18 -12.29
C LYS A 300 -9.52 12.03 -13.17
N CYS A 301 -10.67 12.17 -13.84
CA CYS A 301 -11.12 11.20 -14.86
C CYS A 301 -10.28 11.25 -16.14
N HIS A 302 -9.48 12.29 -16.32
CA HIS A 302 -8.56 12.49 -17.44
C HIS A 302 -7.13 12.76 -16.96
N LEU A 303 -6.78 12.30 -15.75
CA LEU A 303 -5.44 12.50 -15.19
C LEU A 303 -4.38 12.01 -16.20
N PRO A 304 -3.48 12.90 -16.65
CA PRO A 304 -2.54 12.57 -17.72
C PRO A 304 -1.53 11.55 -17.22
N GLU A 305 -1.32 10.48 -17.99
CA GLU A 305 -0.23 9.54 -17.73
C GLU A 305 1.09 10.19 -18.19
N PRO A 306 2.11 10.25 -17.33
CA PRO A 306 3.44 10.67 -17.77
C PRO A 306 3.91 9.82 -18.96
N ARG A 307 4.58 10.45 -19.93
CA ARG A 307 5.06 9.80 -21.16
C ARG A 307 6.57 9.68 -21.15
N GLY A 308 7.09 8.73 -21.94
CA GLY A 308 8.52 8.53 -22.15
C GLY A 308 9.16 7.56 -21.16
N PHE A 309 10.48 7.41 -21.30
CA PHE A 309 11.30 6.45 -20.56
C PHE A 309 11.28 6.70 -19.03
N TYR A 310 11.03 7.94 -18.61
CA TYR A 310 11.03 8.38 -17.20
C TYR A 310 9.65 8.60 -16.62
N ARG A 311 8.60 8.02 -17.23
CA ARG A 311 7.21 8.24 -16.80
C ARG A 311 6.93 7.88 -15.33
N SER A 312 7.78 7.03 -14.74
CA SER A 312 7.66 6.56 -13.36
C SER A 312 8.47 7.38 -12.37
N PHE A 313 9.20 8.41 -12.82
CA PHE A 313 9.97 9.30 -11.95
C PHE A 313 9.24 10.63 -11.76
N LEU A 314 9.00 11.03 -10.52
CA LEU A 314 8.29 12.24 -10.16
C LEU A 314 9.08 13.07 -9.14
N ASP A 315 9.03 14.39 -9.27
CA ASP A 315 9.45 15.31 -8.20
C ASP A 315 8.33 15.41 -7.17
N MET A 316 8.56 14.79 -6.02
CA MET A 316 7.67 14.79 -4.86
C MET A 316 8.23 15.64 -3.71
N SER A 317 9.32 16.38 -3.92
CA SER A 317 10.05 17.13 -2.87
C SER A 317 9.23 18.25 -2.22
N LYS A 318 8.16 18.71 -2.89
CA LYS A 318 7.20 19.67 -2.35
C LYS A 318 6.30 19.09 -1.27
N TYR A 319 6.26 17.76 -1.14
CA TYR A 319 5.40 17.05 -0.20
C TYR A 319 6.27 16.33 0.82
N SER A 320 5.93 16.50 2.09
CA SER A 320 6.51 15.69 3.17
C SER A 320 5.64 14.46 3.38
N PRO A 321 6.11 13.25 3.08
CA PRO A 321 5.33 12.05 3.33
C PRO A 321 5.16 11.84 4.84
N GLU A 322 3.99 11.35 5.20
CA GLU A 322 3.81 10.71 6.50
C GLU A 322 4.48 9.33 6.45
N LEU A 323 5.14 8.94 7.54
CA LEU A 323 5.76 7.62 7.67
C LEU A 323 4.91 6.74 8.56
N CYS A 324 4.34 5.69 7.98
CA CYS A 324 3.69 4.61 8.71
C CYS A 324 4.73 3.54 9.02
N LEU A 325 5.29 3.58 10.23
CA LEU A 325 6.39 2.74 10.67
C LEU A 325 5.87 1.48 11.35
N ALA A 326 6.23 0.31 10.83
CA ALA A 326 5.81 -0.98 11.39
C ALA A 326 6.37 -1.19 12.81
N GLN A 327 5.51 -1.69 13.72
CA GLN A 327 5.89 -2.05 15.07
C GLN A 327 6.46 -3.47 15.09
N LEU A 328 7.74 -3.61 14.72
CA LEU A 328 8.42 -4.90 14.73
C LEU A 328 8.70 -5.36 16.17
N PRO A 329 8.23 -6.57 16.55
CA PRO A 329 8.58 -7.20 17.83
C PRO A 329 10.08 -7.52 17.92
#